data_AF-A0AAW2WW69-F1
#
_entry.id   AF-A0AAW2WW69-F1
#
_cell.length_a   1.000
_cell.length_b   1.000
_cell.length_c   1.000
_cell.angle_alpha   90.00
_cell.angle_beta   90.00
_cell.angle_gamma   90.00
#
_symmetry.space_group_name_H-M   'P 1'
#
loop_
_entity.id
_entity.type
_entity.pdbx_description
1 polymer ?
#
loop_
_entity_poly.entity_id
_entity_poly.type
_entity_poly.pdbx_seq_one_letter_code
_entity_poly.pdbx_strand_id
1 'polypeptide(L)'
;METNKFNGTNYNDWLRNLRIVLDFENQGYILDKPLPAILPEGSSPEECLTFEKWLEDNRKVRSIILASMTNEIQKQYDRLEDVPSIMLRMKDVYAVPNRHIRYAATKAFFATKMTE
;
A
#
# COMPACT_ATOMS: atom_id res chain seq x y z
N MET A 1 1.11 11.13 17.44
CA MET A 1 0.55 9.92 16.79
C MET A 1 0.00 10.22 15.39
N GLU A 2 -0.57 11.42 15.14
CA GLU A 2 -1.06 11.83 13.80
C GLU A 2 0.04 12.12 12.76
N THR A 3 1.25 12.46 13.18
CA THR A 3 2.35 12.87 12.27
C THR A 3 2.81 11.80 11.28
N ASN A 4 2.55 10.52 11.57
CA ASN A 4 2.96 9.40 10.73
C ASN A 4 1.80 8.79 9.93
N LYS A 5 0.58 9.35 10.05
CA LYS A 5 -0.56 8.86 9.28
C LYS A 5 -0.40 9.22 7.81
N PHE A 6 -0.89 8.34 6.95
CA PHE A 6 -0.99 8.63 5.53
C PHE A 6 -2.04 9.72 5.30
N ASN A 7 -1.60 10.82 4.67
CA ASN A 7 -2.43 12.01 4.43
C ASN A 7 -2.55 12.36 2.93
N GLY A 8 -2.11 11.47 2.03
CA GLY A 8 -2.19 11.66 0.59
C GLY A 8 -0.95 12.31 -0.03
N THR A 9 -0.10 12.99 0.76
CA THR A 9 1.11 13.65 0.26
C THR A 9 2.40 12.92 0.62
N ASN A 10 2.35 12.05 1.63
CA ASN A 10 3.51 11.37 2.21
C ASN A 10 3.60 9.88 1.82
N TYR A 11 3.15 9.48 0.63
CA TYR A 11 3.02 8.06 0.25
C TYR A 11 4.30 7.24 0.43
N ASN A 12 5.46 7.75 -0.02
CA ASN A 12 6.72 7.00 0.07
C ASN A 12 7.20 6.82 1.52
N ASP A 13 7.08 7.86 2.36
CA ASP A 13 7.47 7.81 3.76
C ASP A 13 6.52 6.92 4.56
N TRP A 14 5.22 7.04 4.30
CA TRP A 14 4.21 6.17 4.87
C TRP A 14 4.44 4.70 4.50
N LEU A 15 4.70 4.40 3.22
CA LEU A 15 4.97 3.03 2.76
C LEU A 15 6.21 2.44 3.42
N ARG A 16 7.26 3.25 3.59
CA ARG A 16 8.47 2.84 4.32
C ARG A 16 8.15 2.49 5.78
N ASN A 17 7.40 3.34 6.47
CA ASN A 17 7.00 3.10 7.87
C ASN A 17 6.10 1.87 7.99
N LEU A 18 5.15 1.70 7.06
CA LEU A 18 4.28 0.53 7.01
C LEU A 18 5.10 -0.76 6.88
N ARG A 19 6.07 -0.80 5.96
CA ARG A 19 6.95 -1.97 5.79
C ARG A 19 7.72 -2.32 7.07
N ILE A 20 8.24 -1.33 7.79
CA ILE A 20 8.92 -1.56 9.08
C ILE A 20 7.99 -2.24 10.09
N VAL A 21 6.74 -1.77 10.20
CA VAL A 21 5.75 -2.37 11.11
C VAL A 21 5.41 -3.80 10.68
N LEU A 22 5.22 -4.03 9.38
CA LEU A 22 4.86 -5.36 8.87
C LEU A 22 6.01 -6.36 8.93
N ASP A 23 7.25 -5.90 8.79
CA ASP A 23 8.44 -6.73 8.96
C ASP A 23 8.58 -7.18 10.42
N PHE A 24 8.24 -6.31 11.38
CA PHE A 24 8.18 -6.66 12.80
C PHE A 24 7.13 -7.76 13.07
N GLU A 25 5.97 -7.70 12.40
CA GLU A 25 4.90 -8.69 12.50
C GLU A 25 5.12 -9.94 11.62
N ASN A 26 6.22 -9.99 10.83
CA ASN A 26 6.50 -11.02 9.83
C ASN A 26 5.39 -11.19 8.76
N GLN A 27 4.75 -10.08 8.37
CA GLN A 27 3.61 -10.02 7.45
C GLN A 27 3.87 -9.18 6.20
N GLY A 28 5.11 -8.67 6.00
CA GLY A 28 5.46 -7.84 4.85
C GLY A 28 5.12 -8.46 3.50
N TYR A 29 5.15 -9.79 3.40
CA TYR A 29 4.84 -10.54 2.19
C TYR A 29 3.41 -10.34 1.67
N ILE A 30 2.46 -9.91 2.51
CA ILE A 30 1.06 -9.65 2.12
C ILE A 30 0.96 -8.45 1.17
N LEU A 31 1.91 -7.50 1.23
CA LEU A 31 1.90 -6.33 0.34
C LEU A 31 2.22 -6.69 -1.11
N ASP A 32 3.10 -7.67 -1.31
CA ASP A 32 3.69 -7.96 -2.62
C ASP A 32 3.13 -9.25 -3.25
N LYS A 33 2.58 -10.17 -2.44
CA LYS A 33 2.02 -11.43 -2.96
C LYS A 33 0.60 -11.23 -3.48
N PRO A 34 0.26 -11.85 -4.63
CA PRO A 34 -1.12 -11.87 -5.11
C PRO A 34 -2.01 -12.64 -4.14
N LEU A 35 -3.32 -12.35 -4.22
CA LEU A 35 -4.35 -13.14 -3.55
C LEU A 35 -4.16 -14.62 -3.92
N PRO A 36 -4.04 -15.54 -2.94
CA PRO A 36 -3.96 -16.96 -3.24
C PRO A 36 -5.22 -17.40 -3.98
N ALA A 37 -5.04 -18.28 -4.96
CA ALA A 37 -6.16 -18.89 -5.65
C ALA A 37 -7.05 -19.65 -4.66
N ILE A 38 -8.35 -19.69 -4.94
CA ILE A 38 -9.29 -20.53 -4.18
C ILE A 38 -8.78 -21.97 -4.24
N LEU A 39 -8.67 -22.59 -3.08
CA LEU A 39 -8.23 -23.98 -2.97
C LEU A 39 -9.22 -24.93 -3.69
N PRO A 40 -8.75 -25.82 -4.58
CA PRO A 40 -9.61 -26.81 -5.23
C PRO A 40 -10.14 -27.84 -4.23
N GLU A 41 -11.25 -28.50 -4.59
CA GLU A 41 -11.76 -29.66 -3.86
C GLU A 41 -10.68 -30.76 -3.79
N GLY A 42 -10.39 -31.26 -2.58
CA GLY A 42 -9.34 -32.26 -2.35
C GLY A 42 -7.95 -31.69 -2.05
N SER A 43 -7.84 -30.37 -1.80
CA SER A 43 -6.60 -29.77 -1.30
C SER A 43 -6.13 -30.45 0.00
N SER A 44 -4.82 -30.56 0.15
CA SER A 44 -4.20 -31.14 1.34
C SER A 44 -4.49 -30.28 2.60
N PRO A 45 -4.49 -30.89 3.79
CA PRO A 45 -4.60 -30.14 5.04
C PRO A 45 -3.56 -29.01 5.16
N GLU A 46 -2.34 -29.22 4.66
CA GLU A 46 -1.25 -28.24 4.68
C GLU A 46 -1.54 -27.03 3.77
N GLU A 47 -2.15 -27.26 2.61
CA GLU A 47 -2.60 -26.18 1.71
C GLU A 47 -3.74 -25.38 2.34
N CYS A 48 -4.71 -26.05 2.96
CA CYS A 48 -5.80 -25.42 3.71
C CYS A 48 -5.26 -24.51 4.83
N LEU A 49 -4.36 -25.03 5.67
CA LEU A 49 -3.74 -24.27 6.76
C LEU A 49 -2.95 -23.05 6.24
N THR A 50 -2.25 -23.20 5.12
CA THR A 50 -1.50 -22.09 4.50
C THR A 50 -2.43 -21.01 3.99
N PHE A 51 -3.55 -21.38 3.36
CA PHE A 51 -4.55 -20.46 2.87
C PHE A 51 -5.28 -19.72 4.00
N GLU A 52 -5.69 -20.43 5.05
CA GLU A 52 -6.31 -19.85 6.24
C GLU A 52 -5.39 -18.83 6.93
N LYS A 53 -4.10 -19.20 7.10
CA LYS A 53 -3.08 -18.29 7.63
C LYS A 53 -2.95 -17.04 6.77
N TRP A 54 -2.92 -17.20 5.44
CA TRP A 54 -2.85 -16.05 4.54
C TRP A 54 -4.07 -15.12 4.71
N LEU A 55 -5.28 -15.67 4.84
CA LEU A 55 -6.50 -14.87 5.05
C LEU A 55 -6.45 -14.11 6.38
N GLU A 56 -5.94 -14.74 7.44
CA GLU A 56 -5.75 -14.09 8.74
C GLU A 56 -4.75 -12.92 8.64
N ASP A 57 -3.59 -13.17 8.03
CA ASP A 57 -2.55 -12.16 7.85
C ASP A 57 -3.05 -11.02 6.96
N ASN A 58 -3.80 -11.30 5.88
CA ASN A 58 -4.44 -10.26 5.07
C ASN A 58 -5.39 -9.38 5.89
N ARG A 59 -6.22 -9.95 6.78
CA ARG A 59 -7.11 -9.17 7.67
C ARG A 59 -6.33 -8.27 8.63
N LYS A 60 -5.23 -8.78 9.20
CA LYS A 60 -4.36 -8.03 10.11
C LYS A 60 -3.69 -6.87 9.37
N VAL A 61 -3.04 -7.14 8.25
CA VAL A 61 -2.36 -6.12 7.43
C VAL A 61 -3.34 -5.07 6.93
N ARG A 62 -4.53 -5.47 6.48
CA ARG A 62 -5.59 -4.52 6.10
C ARG A 62 -5.94 -3.57 7.25
N SER A 63 -6.09 -4.11 8.46
CA SER A 63 -6.41 -3.31 9.65
C SER A 63 -5.30 -2.31 9.97
N ILE A 64 -4.03 -2.74 9.87
CA ILE A 64 -2.85 -1.87 10.06
C ILE A 64 -2.85 -0.74 9.03
N ILE A 65 -3.04 -1.07 7.74
CA ILE A 65 -3.09 -0.11 6.64
C ILE A 65 -4.17 0.94 6.90
N LEU A 66 -5.40 0.51 7.17
CA LEU A 66 -6.54 1.42 7.39
C LEU A 66 -6.35 2.29 8.63
N ALA A 67 -5.84 1.73 9.74
CA ALA A 67 -5.58 2.48 10.97
C ALA A 67 -4.43 3.49 10.82
N SER A 68 -3.51 3.24 9.88
CA SER A 68 -2.38 4.13 9.57
C SER A 68 -2.74 5.31 8.66
N MET A 69 -4.00 5.47 8.28
CA MET A 69 -4.48 6.55 7.42
C MET A 69 -5.21 7.63 8.22
N THR A 70 -5.35 8.82 7.63
CA THR A 70 -6.35 9.78 8.09
C THR A 70 -7.76 9.25 7.84
N ASN A 71 -8.73 9.67 8.66
CA ASN A 71 -10.12 9.21 8.54
C ASN A 71 -10.72 9.48 7.15
N GLU A 72 -10.33 10.57 6.49
CA GLU A 72 -10.80 10.92 5.15
C GLU A 72 -10.34 9.91 4.10
N ILE A 73 -9.08 9.49 4.17
CA ILE A 73 -8.51 8.52 3.23
C ILE A 73 -9.01 7.12 3.59
N GLN A 74 -9.04 6.75 4.87
CA GLN A 74 -9.51 5.46 5.35
C GLN A 74 -10.89 5.08 4.77
N LYS A 75 -11.85 6.02 4.78
CA LYS A 75 -13.21 5.82 4.23
C LYS A 75 -13.25 5.50 2.73
N GLN A 76 -12.18 5.77 2.00
CA GLN A 76 -12.09 5.47 0.56
C GLN A 76 -11.66 4.02 0.29
N TYR A 77 -11.05 3.36 1.29
CA TYR A 77 -10.44 2.04 1.18
C TYR A 77 -11.04 1.01 2.15
N ASP A 78 -11.85 1.42 3.14
CA ASP A 78 -12.41 0.55 4.19
C ASP A 78 -13.32 -0.58 3.68
N ARG A 79 -13.91 -0.42 2.50
CA ARG A 79 -14.74 -1.43 1.83
C ARG A 79 -13.95 -2.46 1.01
N LEU A 80 -12.64 -2.25 0.81
CA LEU A 80 -11.81 -3.19 0.08
C LEU A 80 -11.35 -4.31 1.01
N GLU A 81 -11.54 -5.56 0.60
CA GLU A 81 -11.29 -6.71 1.48
C GLU A 81 -9.85 -7.22 1.39
N ASP A 82 -9.20 -7.03 0.25
CA ASP A 82 -7.86 -7.52 -0.04
C ASP A 82 -6.82 -6.40 -0.06
N VAL A 83 -5.70 -6.66 0.61
CA VAL A 83 -4.56 -5.73 0.68
C VAL A 83 -3.97 -5.43 -0.71
N PRO A 84 -3.80 -6.40 -1.62
CA PRO A 84 -3.27 -6.11 -2.96
C PRO A 84 -4.05 -5.05 -3.73
N SER A 85 -5.39 -5.09 -3.72
CA SER A 85 -6.23 -4.07 -4.37
C SER A 85 -6.11 -2.69 -3.73
N ILE A 86 -6.03 -2.62 -2.40
CA ILE A 86 -5.76 -1.35 -1.69
C ILE A 86 -4.43 -0.77 -2.16
N MET A 87 -3.36 -1.58 -2.11
CA MET A 87 -2.00 -1.14 -2.45
C MET A 87 -1.88 -0.71 -3.91
N LEU A 88 -2.51 -1.45 -4.83
CA LEU A 88 -2.54 -1.12 -6.26
C LEU A 88 -3.21 0.24 -6.49
N ARG A 89 -4.42 0.44 -5.97
CA ARG A 89 -5.16 1.70 -6.12
C ARG A 89 -4.42 2.87 -5.49
N MET A 90 -3.84 2.68 -4.30
CA MET A 90 -3.05 3.73 -3.66
C MET A 90 -1.81 4.09 -4.48
N LYS A 91 -1.13 3.11 -5.06
CA LYS A 91 0.03 3.34 -5.92
C LYS A 91 -0.37 4.17 -7.14
N ASP A 92 -1.48 3.84 -7.80
CA ASP A 92 -1.94 4.57 -8.98
C ASP A 92 -2.32 6.03 -8.68
N VAL A 93 -2.89 6.29 -7.50
CA VAL A 93 -3.34 7.63 -7.11
C VAL A 93 -2.22 8.49 -6.51
N TYR A 94 -1.39 7.91 -5.65
CA TYR A 94 -0.48 8.67 -4.79
C TYR A 94 1.00 8.41 -5.05
N ALA A 95 1.37 7.32 -5.72
CA ALA A 95 2.75 7.15 -6.14
C ALA A 95 3.00 8.13 -7.29
N VAL A 96 3.80 9.16 -7.04
CA VAL A 96 4.18 10.14 -8.06
C VAL A 96 4.75 9.41 -9.29
N PRO A 97 4.16 9.57 -10.49
CA PRO A 97 4.71 9.01 -11.71
C PRO A 97 6.12 9.55 -11.95
N ASN A 98 7.10 8.66 -11.78
CA ASN A 98 8.51 8.99 -11.92
C ASN A 98 8.83 9.08 -13.42
N ARG A 99 8.68 10.27 -14.03
CA ARG A 99 9.51 10.82 -15.15
C ARG A 99 8.99 12.15 -15.70
N HIS A 100 7.71 12.25 -16.06
CA HIS A 100 7.20 13.43 -16.79
C HIS A 100 6.94 14.65 -15.90
N ILE A 101 6.49 14.46 -14.65
CA ILE A 101 6.21 15.57 -13.72
C ILE A 101 7.50 16.22 -13.22
N ARG A 102 8.53 15.43 -12.92
CA ARG A 102 9.88 15.95 -12.61
C ARG A 102 10.44 16.73 -13.78
N TYR A 103 10.34 16.19 -15.00
CA TYR A 103 10.82 16.89 -16.19
C TYR A 103 10.08 18.22 -16.41
N ALA A 104 8.76 18.26 -16.25
CA ALA A 104 7.97 19.49 -16.37
C ALA A 104 8.33 20.52 -15.28
N ALA A 105 8.48 20.09 -14.03
CA ALA A 105 8.88 20.95 -12.92
C ALA A 105 10.29 21.51 -13.10
N THR A 106 11.25 20.67 -13.48
CA THR A 106 12.64 21.06 -13.78
C THR A 106 12.69 22.01 -14.98
N LYS A 107 11.93 21.73 -16.05
CA LYS A 107 11.86 22.59 -17.24
C LYS A 107 11.27 23.97 -16.92
N ALA A 108 10.20 24.03 -16.13
CA ALA A 108 9.59 25.29 -15.69
C ALA A 108 10.55 26.10 -14.81
N PHE A 109 11.30 25.43 -13.92
CA PHE A 109 12.29 26.07 -13.05
C PHE A 109 13.51 26.64 -13.80
N PHE A 110 14.00 25.96 -14.85
CA PHE A 110 15.08 26.50 -15.68
C PHE A 110 14.60 27.60 -16.64
N ALA A 111 13.37 27.50 -17.15
CA ALA A 111 12.80 28.52 -18.03
C ALA A 111 12.58 29.87 -17.32
N THR A 112 12.36 29.89 -16.01
CA THR A 112 12.25 31.14 -15.23
C THR A 112 13.59 31.75 -14.82
N LYS A 113 14.69 30.99 -14.94
CA LYS A 113 16.05 31.44 -14.63
C LYS A 113 16.84 31.95 -15.85
N MET A 114 16.36 31.72 -17.07
CA MET A 114 16.97 32.20 -18.33
C MET A 114 16.30 33.47 -18.89
N THR A 115 15.39 34.08 -18.14
CA THR A 115 14.66 35.30 -18.54
C THR A 115 15.12 36.52 -17.73
N GLU A 116 16.41 36.60 -17.44
CA GLU A 116 17.07 37.78 -16.86
C GLU A 116 18.29 38.15 -17.71
#